data_AF-A4S982-F1
#
_entry.id   AF-A4S982-F1
#
_cell.length_a   1.000
_cell.length_b   1.000
_cell.length_c   1.000
_cell.angle_alpha   90.00
_cell.angle_beta   90.00
_cell.angle_gamma   90.00
#
_symmetry.space_group_name_H-M   'P 1'
#
loop_
_entity.id
_entity.type
_entity.pdbx_description
1 polymer ?
#
loop_
_entity_poly.entity_id
_entity_poly.type
_entity_poly.pdbx_seq_one_letter_code
_entity_poly.pdbx_strand_id
1 'polypeptide(L)'
;VQWETRCEALEAYVKTRGHCRVREDEEDGLYFWLLDQRKAKRDGKLSKERETALDALGVEWDVRSTVHKSWEDRLSAMRSFYETRGALPRSSEDDALFQWIRQQRRRFEKGELELERVEALDGVCVEW
;
A
#
# COMPACT_ATOMS: atom_id res chain seq x y z
N VAL A 1 23.20 -5.45 17.73
CA VAL A 1 22.60 -4.17 18.16
C VAL A 1 21.53 -3.66 17.21
N GLN A 2 21.83 -3.00 16.07
CA GLN A 2 20.77 -2.33 15.28
C GLN A 2 19.73 -3.30 14.65
N TRP A 3 20.08 -4.56 14.41
CA TRP A 3 19.16 -5.58 13.90
C TRP A 3 18.14 -6.04 14.96
N GLU A 4 18.61 -6.41 16.14
CA GLU A 4 17.76 -6.93 17.23
C GLU A 4 16.73 -5.89 17.66
N THR A 5 17.16 -4.63 17.86
CA THR A 5 16.26 -3.53 18.21
C THR A 5 15.18 -3.29 17.14
N ARG A 6 15.50 -3.49 15.86
CA ARG A 6 14.52 -3.34 14.76
C ARG A 6 13.55 -4.52 14.70
N CYS A 7 14.02 -5.74 14.98
CA CYS A 7 13.15 -6.90 15.11
C CYS A 7 12.20 -6.76 16.31
N GLU A 8 12.68 -6.30 17.47
CA GLU A 8 11.85 -6.05 18.65
C GLU A 8 10.79 -4.98 18.38
N ALA A 9 11.17 -3.89 17.71
CA ALA A 9 10.23 -2.85 17.29
C ALA A 9 9.16 -3.39 16.33
N LEU A 10 9.56 -4.26 15.38
CA LEU A 10 8.62 -4.91 14.47
C LEU A 10 7.69 -5.88 15.20
N GLU A 11 8.20 -6.67 16.14
CA GLU A 11 7.38 -7.58 16.95
C GLU A 11 6.34 -6.80 17.77
N ALA A 12 6.74 -5.70 18.40
CA ALA A 12 5.83 -4.81 19.12
C ALA A 12 4.76 -4.21 18.18
N TYR A 13 5.15 -3.81 16.97
CA TYR A 13 4.22 -3.29 15.96
C TYR A 13 3.22 -4.37 15.51
N VAL A 14 3.69 -5.58 15.21
CA VAL A 14 2.82 -6.71 14.82
C VAL A 14 1.89 -7.09 15.95
N LYS A 15 2.34 -7.05 17.20
CA LYS A 15 1.50 -7.35 18.37
C LYS A 15 0.41 -6.31 18.60
N THR A 16 0.65 -5.04 18.26
CA THR A 16 -0.32 -3.95 18.44
C THR A 16 -1.30 -3.83 17.26
N ARG A 17 -0.82 -4.01 16.02
CA ARG A 17 -1.62 -3.83 14.79
C ARG A 17 -2.11 -5.12 14.16
N GLY A 18 -1.54 -6.26 14.54
CA GLY A 18 -1.85 -7.57 13.94
C GLY A 18 -1.24 -7.80 12.56
N HIS A 19 -0.43 -6.87 12.04
CA HIS A 19 0.17 -6.97 10.72
C HIS A 19 1.55 -6.30 10.62
N CYS A 20 2.38 -6.76 9.67
CA CYS A 20 3.70 -6.17 9.36
C CYS A 20 3.66 -4.95 8.41
N ARG A 21 2.46 -4.41 8.12
CA ARG A 21 2.27 -3.29 7.18
C ARG A 21 2.51 -1.95 7.85
N VAL A 22 3.78 -1.63 8.07
CA VAL A 22 4.21 -0.35 8.63
C VAL A 22 4.01 0.76 7.59
N ARG A 23 3.31 1.84 7.96
CA ARG A 23 3.22 3.06 7.14
C ARG A 23 4.44 3.96 7.38
N GLU A 24 4.75 4.82 6.42
CA GLU A 24 5.89 5.75 6.50
C GLU A 24 5.82 6.67 7.72
N ASP A 25 4.61 7.08 8.10
CA ASP A 25 4.30 8.04 9.16
C ASP A 25 4.09 7.42 10.55
N GLU A 26 3.97 6.09 10.66
CA GLU A 26 3.57 5.44 11.92
C GLU A 26 4.75 5.10 12.84
N GLU A 27 5.95 4.77 12.32
CA GLU A 27 7.05 4.33 13.18
C GLU A 27 8.45 4.72 12.68
N ASP A 28 9.29 5.17 13.63
CA ASP A 28 10.64 5.74 13.56
C ASP A 28 11.65 5.03 12.62
N GLY A 29 11.40 5.11 11.31
CA GLY A 29 12.23 4.51 10.27
C GLY A 29 12.07 2.99 10.08
N LEU A 30 11.08 2.35 10.72
CA LEU A 30 10.83 0.92 10.58
C LEU A 30 10.34 0.57 9.17
N TYR A 31 9.58 1.47 8.54
CA TYR A 31 9.18 1.40 7.14
C TYR A 31 10.39 1.32 6.20
N PHE A 32 11.34 2.25 6.31
CA PHE A 32 12.56 2.26 5.49
C PHE A 32 13.44 1.05 5.75
N TRP A 33 13.53 0.60 7.01
CA TRP A 33 14.26 -0.60 7.35
C TRP A 33 13.68 -1.85 6.67
N LEU A 34 12.36 -2.02 6.65
CA LEU A 34 11.68 -3.10 5.93
C LEU A 34 11.90 -3.02 4.41
N LEU A 35 11.89 -1.80 3.84
CA LEU A 35 12.24 -1.60 2.43
C LEU A 35 13.67 -2.07 2.11
N ASP A 36 14.63 -1.73 2.98
CA ASP A 36 16.01 -2.17 2.84
C ASP A 36 16.14 -3.70 2.95
N GLN A 37 15.39 -4.34 3.85
CA GLN A 37 15.40 -5.81 3.96
C GLN A 37 14.81 -6.49 2.73
N ARG A 38 13.71 -5.96 2.18
CA ARG A 38 13.11 -6.47 0.93
C ARG A 38 14.04 -6.30 -0.25
N LYS A 39 14.72 -5.15 -0.34
CA LYS A 39 15.76 -4.89 -1.35
C LYS A 39 16.92 -5.86 -1.18
N ALA A 40 17.43 -6.06 0.03
CA ALA A 40 18.50 -7.00 0.31
C ALA A 40 18.13 -8.44 -0.04
N LYS A 41 16.90 -8.88 0.23
CA LYS A 41 16.40 -10.21 -0.17
C LYS A 41 16.37 -10.36 -1.69
N ARG A 42 15.79 -9.38 -2.39
CA ARG A 42 15.73 -9.38 -3.87
C ARG A 42 17.13 -9.41 -4.50
N ASP A 43 18.07 -8.67 -3.91
CA ASP A 43 19.44 -8.57 -4.39
C ASP A 43 20.30 -9.77 -3.93
N GLY A 44 19.73 -10.76 -3.22
CA GLY A 44 20.41 -11.97 -2.74
C GLY A 44 21.41 -11.72 -1.60
N LYS A 45 21.32 -10.57 -0.94
CA LYS A 45 22.24 -10.10 0.12
C LYS A 45 21.72 -10.33 1.53
N LEU A 46 20.46 -10.73 1.69
CA LEU A 46 19.90 -11.06 2.99
C LEU A 46 20.32 -12.47 3.41
N SER A 47 20.81 -12.63 4.64
CA SER A 47 21.15 -13.95 5.16
C SER A 47 19.88 -14.76 5.45
N LYS A 48 19.97 -16.09 5.31
CA LYS A 48 18.84 -17.01 5.57
C LYS A 48 18.30 -16.90 6.99
N GLU A 49 19.17 -16.66 7.97
CA GLU A 49 18.78 -16.47 9.38
C GLU A 49 17.89 -15.24 9.56
N ARG A 50 18.24 -14.13 8.88
CA ARG A 50 17.46 -12.89 8.91
C ARG A 50 16.14 -13.01 8.17
N GLU A 51 16.15 -13.72 7.04
CA GLU A 51 14.95 -14.05 6.30
C GLU A 51 13.98 -14.87 7.16
N THR A 52 14.47 -15.94 7.80
CA THR A 52 13.67 -16.81 8.68
C THR A 52 13.09 -16.04 9.86
N ALA A 53 13.87 -15.12 10.46
CA ALA A 53 13.39 -14.29 11.56
C ALA A 53 12.25 -13.34 11.12
N LEU A 54 12.34 -12.76 9.93
CA LEU A 54 11.31 -11.87 9.40
C LEU A 54 10.08 -12.64 8.89
N ASP A 55 10.26 -13.83 8.35
CA ASP A 55 9.16 -14.75 8.00
C ASP A 55 8.35 -15.14 9.25
N ALA A 56 9.03 -15.43 10.36
CA ALA A 56 8.38 -15.75 11.63
C ALA A 56 7.54 -14.59 12.18
N LEU A 57 7.90 -13.35 11.87
CA LEU A 57 7.13 -12.14 12.21
C LEU A 57 6.00 -11.84 11.21
N GLY A 58 5.91 -12.59 10.11
CA GLY A 58 4.88 -12.40 9.08
C GLY A 58 5.17 -11.26 8.11
N VAL A 59 6.45 -10.96 7.86
CA VAL A 59 6.83 -9.92 6.90
C VAL A 59 6.49 -10.34 5.49
N GLU A 60 5.61 -9.58 4.86
CA GLU A 60 5.35 -9.69 3.42
C GLU A 60 6.57 -9.16 2.64
N TRP A 61 7.10 -9.96 1.71
CA TRP A 61 8.28 -9.62 0.90
C TRP A 61 7.93 -8.98 -0.44
N ASP A 62 6.79 -9.35 -1.02
CA ASP A 62 6.31 -8.76 -2.26
C ASP A 62 5.38 -7.60 -1.95
N VAL A 63 5.97 -6.41 -1.94
CA VAL A 63 5.33 -5.23 -1.37
C VAL A 63 5.21 -4.08 -2.35
N ARG A 64 5.25 -4.43 -3.65
CA ARG A 64 4.75 -3.54 -4.73
C ARG A 64 3.32 -3.07 -4.46
N SER A 65 2.60 -3.66 -3.50
CA SER A 65 1.26 -3.25 -3.09
C SER A 65 1.17 -2.27 -1.90
N THR A 66 2.23 -1.96 -1.12
CA THR A 66 2.06 -1.11 0.10
C THR A 66 2.64 0.31 0.02
N VAL A 67 3.47 0.62 -0.99
CA VAL A 67 3.86 2.03 -1.26
C VAL A 67 2.76 2.76 -2.04
N HIS A 68 1.86 2.01 -2.67
CA HIS A 68 0.64 2.56 -3.22
C HIS A 68 -0.39 2.63 -2.09
N LYS A 69 -0.90 3.85 -1.80
CA LYS A 69 -2.17 4.06 -1.10
C LYS A 69 -3.12 2.92 -1.45
N SER A 70 -3.64 2.24 -0.43
CA SER A 70 -4.49 1.06 -0.61
C SER A 70 -5.69 1.41 -1.50
N TRP A 71 -6.35 0.40 -2.07
CA TRP A 71 -7.61 0.58 -2.80
C TRP A 71 -8.58 1.48 -2.03
N GLU A 72 -8.70 1.24 -0.72
CA GLU A 72 -9.56 1.99 0.20
C GLU A 72 -9.12 3.45 0.35
N ASP A 73 -7.82 3.71 0.52
CA ASP A 73 -7.29 5.08 0.60
C ASP A 73 -7.56 5.89 -0.67
N ARG A 74 -7.45 5.23 -1.84
CA ARG A 74 -7.67 5.86 -3.15
C ARG A 74 -9.15 6.09 -3.42
N LEU A 75 -10.00 5.13 -3.08
CA LEU A 75 -11.45 5.26 -3.17
C LEU A 75 -11.95 6.36 -2.22
N SER A 76 -11.42 6.43 -1.01
CA SER A 76 -11.72 7.49 -0.04
C SER A 76 -11.31 8.86 -0.59
N ALA A 77 -10.10 8.98 -1.17
CA ALA A 77 -9.66 10.21 -1.83
C ALA A 77 -10.55 10.61 -3.01
N MET A 78 -11.01 9.64 -3.83
CA MET A 78 -11.97 9.88 -4.91
C MET A 78 -13.30 10.43 -4.37
N ARG A 79 -13.83 9.82 -3.30
CA ARG A 79 -15.06 10.25 -2.66
C ARG A 79 -14.95 11.66 -2.10
N SER A 80 -13.92 11.96 -1.31
CA SER A 80 -13.74 13.29 -0.74
C SER A 80 -13.55 14.37 -1.82
N PHE A 81 -12.84 14.05 -2.89
CA PHE A 81 -12.68 14.97 -4.02
C PHE A 81 -14.01 15.24 -4.71
N TYR A 82 -14.81 14.20 -4.96
CA TYR A 82 -16.13 14.31 -5.58
C TYR A 82 -17.13 15.06 -4.68
N GLU A 83 -17.16 14.79 -3.37
CA GLU A 83 -18.02 15.51 -2.41
C GLU A 83 -17.67 17.00 -2.33
N THR A 84 -16.39 17.34 -2.45
CA THR A 84 -15.92 18.74 -2.36
C THR A 84 -16.14 19.52 -3.64
N ARG A 85 -15.92 18.90 -4.82
CA ARG A 85 -15.93 19.60 -6.13
C ARG A 85 -17.11 19.26 -7.02
N GLY A 86 -17.88 18.22 -6.70
CA GLY A 86 -18.93 17.66 -7.55
C GLY A 86 -18.42 17.04 -8.85
N ALA A 87 -17.11 16.80 -8.98
CA ALA A 87 -16.48 16.30 -10.19
C ALA A 87 -15.19 15.54 -9.88
N LEU A 88 -14.78 14.65 -10.79
CA LEU A 88 -13.51 13.93 -10.73
C LEU A 88 -12.35 14.80 -11.23
N PRO A 89 -11.10 14.54 -10.77
CA PRO A 89 -9.94 15.32 -11.18
C PRO A 89 -9.67 15.18 -12.68
N ARG A 90 -9.38 16.29 -13.37
CA ARG A 90 -9.22 16.29 -14.85
C ARG A 90 -7.79 16.25 -15.38
N SER A 91 -6.77 16.59 -14.58
CA SER A 91 -5.37 16.15 -14.79
C SER A 91 -4.37 16.83 -13.87
N SER A 92 -4.62 18.07 -13.40
CA SER A 92 -3.65 18.89 -12.66
C SER A 92 -4.05 19.21 -11.21
N GLU A 93 -5.25 18.81 -10.79
CA GLU A 93 -5.79 19.10 -9.46
C GLU A 93 -5.32 18.06 -8.43
N ASP A 94 -5.13 16.82 -8.88
CA ASP A 94 -4.49 15.71 -8.16
C ASP A 94 -4.04 14.66 -9.19
N ASP A 95 -2.80 14.82 -9.68
CA ASP A 95 -2.19 13.92 -10.67
C ASP A 95 -2.25 12.46 -10.21
N ALA A 96 -2.07 12.21 -8.91
CA ALA A 96 -1.99 10.85 -8.39
C ALA A 96 -3.37 10.17 -8.39
N LEU A 97 -4.43 10.89 -8.03
CA LEU A 97 -5.80 10.40 -8.10
C LEU A 97 -6.27 10.24 -9.56
N PHE A 98 -5.96 11.20 -10.43
CA PHE A 98 -6.27 11.12 -11.85
C PHE A 98 -5.65 9.88 -12.53
N GLN A 99 -4.36 9.62 -12.30
CA GLN A 99 -3.72 8.43 -12.85
C GLN A 99 -4.31 7.14 -12.27
N TRP A 100 -4.70 7.15 -10.99
CA TRP A 100 -5.33 5.97 -10.38
C TRP A 100 -6.68 5.64 -11.00
N ILE A 101 -7.56 6.63 -11.19
CA ILE A 101 -8.87 6.47 -11.86
C ILE A 101 -8.67 5.93 -13.29
N ARG A 102 -7.74 6.53 -14.04
CA ARG A 102 -7.41 6.09 -15.41
C ARG A 102 -6.94 4.64 -15.46
N GLN A 103 -6.17 4.19 -14.47
CA GLN A 103 -5.72 2.80 -14.37
C GLN A 103 -6.88 1.86 -14.06
N GLN A 104 -7.86 2.28 -13.26
CA GLN A 104 -9.07 1.47 -13.01
C GLN A 104 -9.91 1.34 -14.29
N ARG A 105 -10.07 2.42 -15.08
CA ARG A 105 -10.84 2.37 -16.34
C ARG A 105 -10.23 1.35 -17.30
N ARG A 106 -8.90 1.37 -17.45
CA ARG A 106 -8.17 0.40 -18.27
C ARG A 106 -8.32 -1.04 -17.78
N ARG A 107 -8.35 -1.27 -16.47
CA ARG A 107 -8.56 -2.60 -15.89
C ARG A 107 -9.99 -3.08 -16.14
N PHE A 108 -10.97 -2.19 -16.04
CA PHE A 108 -12.36 -2.48 -16.37
C PHE A 108 -12.54 -2.85 -17.85
N GLU A 109 -11.96 -2.07 -18.77
CA GLU A 109 -11.98 -2.37 -20.21
C GLU A 109 -11.35 -3.74 -20.55
N LYS A 110 -10.37 -4.18 -19.75
CA LYS A 110 -9.72 -5.48 -19.90
C LYS A 110 -10.44 -6.62 -19.16
N GLY A 111 -11.48 -6.34 -18.39
CA GLY A 111 -12.17 -7.33 -17.54
C GLY A 111 -11.32 -7.82 -16.36
N GLU A 112 -10.29 -7.06 -15.96
CA GLU A 112 -9.37 -7.39 -14.85
C GLU A 112 -9.81 -6.76 -13.52
N LEU A 113 -10.95 -6.06 -13.51
CA LEU A 113 -11.49 -5.40 -12.33
C LEU A 113 -12.60 -6.25 -11.71
N GLU A 114 -12.45 -6.58 -10.42
CA GLU A 114 -13.44 -7.35 -9.66
C GLU A 114 -14.77 -6.58 -9.56
N LEU A 115 -15.89 -7.28 -9.57
CA LEU A 115 -17.22 -6.68 -9.52
C LEU A 115 -17.41 -5.76 -8.29
N GLU A 116 -16.97 -6.20 -7.11
CA GLU A 116 -17.04 -5.42 -5.88
C GLU A 116 -16.30 -4.06 -6.00
N ARG A 117 -15.22 -4.02 -6.80
CA ARG A 117 -14.46 -2.79 -7.05
C ARG A 117 -15.16 -1.87 -8.04
N VAL A 118 -15.87 -2.42 -9.02
CA VAL A 118 -16.71 -1.65 -9.95
C VAL A 118 -17.86 -1.01 -9.17
N GLU A 119 -18.58 -1.78 -8.37
CA GLU A 119 -19.69 -1.29 -7.55
C GLU A 119 -19.23 -0.19 -6.57
N ALA A 120 -18.05 -0.36 -5.98
CA ALA A 120 -17.47 0.65 -5.08
C ALA A 120 -17.16 1.98 -5.80
N LEU A 121 -16.68 1.93 -7.05
CA LEU A 121 -16.41 3.12 -7.86
C LEU A 121 -17.70 3.79 -8.37
N ASP A 122 -18.65 2.99 -8.86
CA ASP A 122 -19.98 3.45 -9.28
C ASP A 122 -20.73 4.13 -8.13
N GLY A 123 -20.56 3.62 -6.91
CA GLY A 123 -21.11 4.20 -5.69
C GLY A 123 -20.54 5.59 -5.34
N VAL A 124 -19.39 5.99 -5.91
CA VAL A 124 -18.86 7.35 -5.79
C VAL A 124 -19.33 8.22 -6.95
N CYS A 125 -19.19 7.74 -8.19
CA CYS A 125 -19.64 8.44 -9.39
C CYS A 125 -19.79 7.43 -10.54
N VAL A 126 -20.97 7.36 -11.16
CA VAL A 126 -21.24 6.41 -12.27
C VAL A 126 -20.40 6.68 -13.53
N GLU A 127 -19.87 7.90 -13.69
CA GLU A 127 -19.08 8.30 -14.87
C GLU A 127 -17.55 8.24 -14.64
N TRP A 128 -17.12 7.40 -13.69
CA TRP A 128 -15.74 7.33 -13.21
C TRP A 128 -14.71 6.85 -14.22
#